data_AF-A0A258RLG9-F1
#
_entry.id   AF-A0A258RLG9-F1
#
_cell.length_a   1.000
_cell.length_b   1.000
_cell.length_c   1.000
_cell.angle_alpha   90.00
_cell.angle_beta   90.00
_cell.angle_gamma   90.00
#
_symmetry.space_group_name_H-M   'P 1'
#
loop_
_entity.id
_entity.type
_entity.pdbx_description
1 polymer ?
#
loop_
_entity_poly.entity_id
_entity_poly.type
_entity_poly.pdbx_seq_one_letter_code
_entity_poly.pdbx_strand_id
1 'polypeptide(L)' 'MTRALALFTPPVIMALVASLAGLLAVFVVSRGGVSDQARYAKRIVGTMLAALAIILGGFAWALWTWSNAI' A
#
# COMPACT_ATOMS: atom_id res chain seq x y z
N MET A 1 -4.85 -28.17 -0.05
CA MET A 1 -4.90 -26.86 0.62
C MET A 1 -6.11 -26.09 0.10
N THR A 2 -7.03 -25.68 0.99
CA THR A 2 -8.17 -24.82 0.64
C THR A 2 -7.68 -23.47 0.13
N ARG A 3 -8.26 -22.95 -0.97
CA ARG A 3 -7.86 -21.68 -1.61
C ARG A 3 -7.76 -20.49 -0.64
N ALA A 4 -8.52 -20.52 0.45
CA ALA A 4 -8.45 -19.53 1.52
C ALA A 4 -7.06 -19.40 2.14
N LEU A 5 -6.35 -20.51 2.37
CA LEU A 5 -5.02 -20.50 3.00
C LEU A 5 -3.95 -19.86 2.09
N ALA A 6 -4.13 -19.92 0.77
CA ALA A 6 -3.21 -19.28 -0.18
C ALA A 6 -3.28 -17.74 -0.12
N LEU A 7 -4.43 -17.17 0.27
CA LEU A 7 -4.63 -15.73 0.43
C LEU A 7 -4.00 -15.17 1.71
N PHE A 8 -3.74 -16.00 2.72
CA PHE A 8 -3.15 -15.59 4.00
C PHE A 8 -1.63 -15.75 4.06
N THR A 9 -0.97 -15.84 2.90
CA THR A 9 0.49 -15.84 2.87
C THR A 9 1.03 -14.42 3.15
N PRO A 10 2.17 -14.28 3.86
CA PRO A 10 2.77 -12.97 4.13
C PRO A 10 2.91 -12.05 2.89
N PRO A 11 3.43 -12.49 1.73
CA PRO A 11 3.55 -11.62 0.57
C PRO A 11 2.20 -11.14 0.04
N VAL A 12 1.15 -11.97 0.07
CA VAL A 12 -0.20 -11.59 -0.39
C VAL A 12 -0.81 -10.53 0.53
N ILE A 13 -0.71 -10.72 1.85
CA ILE A 13 -1.21 -9.74 2.82
C ILE A 13 -0.50 -8.39 2.63
N MET A 14 0.82 -8.41 2.48
CA MET A 14 1.60 -7.18 2.26
C MET A 14 1.22 -6.49 0.94
N ALA A 15 1.01 -7.24 -0.14
CA ALA A 15 0.57 -6.71 -1.42
C ALA A 15 -0.84 -6.08 -1.35
N LEU A 16 -1.75 -6.68 -0.59
CA LEU A 16 -3.10 -6.12 -0.36
C LEU A 16 -3.04 -4.80 0.41
N VAL A 17 -2.27 -4.74 1.50
CA VAL A 17 -2.11 -3.51 2.28
C VAL A 17 -1.41 -2.43 1.45
N ALA A 18 -0.39 -2.80 0.66
CA ALA A 18 0.29 -1.88 -0.26
C ALA A 18 -0.68 -1.28 -1.29
N SER A 19 -1.53 -2.13 -1.89
CA SER A 19 -2.53 -1.71 -2.87
C SER A 19 -3.56 -0.76 -2.26
N LEU A 20 -4.07 -1.08 -1.07
CA LEU A 20 -5.01 -0.23 -0.36
C LEU A 20 -4.38 1.11 0.02
N ALA A 21 -3.15 1.12 0.53
CA ALA A 21 -2.41 2.34 0.84
C ALA A 21 -2.20 3.22 -0.41
N GLY A 22 -1.86 2.61 -1.55
CA GLY A 22 -1.72 3.32 -2.83
C GLY A 22 -3.03 3.95 -3.30
N LEU A 23 -4.14 3.20 -3.24
CA LEU A 23 -5.48 3.73 -3.57
C LEU A 23 -5.88 4.87 -2.64
N LEU A 24 -5.62 4.75 -1.35
CA LEU A 24 -5.88 5.81 -0.37
C LEU A 24 -5.01 7.05 -0.62
N ALA A 25 -3.74 6.87 -1.01
CA ALA A 25 -2.88 8.00 -1.36
C ALA A 25 -3.47 8.81 -2.53
N VAL A 26 -3.88 8.13 -3.60
CA VAL A 26 -4.54 8.77 -4.76
C VAL A 26 -5.85 9.42 -4.34
N PHE A 27 -6.66 8.73 -3.55
CA PHE A 27 -7.93 9.25 -3.04
C PHE A 27 -7.74 10.53 -2.21
N VAL A 28 -6.80 10.54 -1.26
CA VAL A 28 -6.55 11.71 -0.39
C VAL A 28 -6.05 12.90 -1.19
N VAL A 29 -5.11 12.69 -2.12
CA VAL A 29 -4.48 13.77 -2.89
C VAL A 29 -5.42 14.33 -3.97
N SER A 30 -6.34 13.53 -4.50
CA SER A 30 -7.32 13.96 -5.53
C SER A 30 -8.47 14.81 -4.99
N ARG A 31 -8.66 14.90 -3.67
CA ARG A 31 -9.76 15.67 -3.07
C ARG A 31 -9.37 17.14 -2.85
N GLY A 32 -10.33 18.04 -3.07
CA GLY A 32 -10.20 19.47 -2.78
C GLY A 32 -10.00 19.78 -1.30
N GLY A 33 -9.33 20.89 -0.97
CA GLY A 33 -9.10 21.33 0.41
C GLY A 33 -9.48 22.79 0.54
N VAL A 34 -10.44 23.08 1.42
CA VAL A 34 -11.04 24.42 1.57
C VAL A 34 -10.09 25.40 2.25
N SER A 35 -9.22 24.90 3.14
CA SER A 35 -8.18 25.69 3.81
C SER A 35 -6.78 25.25 3.42
N ASP A 36 -5.79 26.13 3.63
CA ASP A 36 -4.39 25.81 3.40
C ASP A 36 -3.87 24.71 4.35
N GLN A 37 -4.31 24.72 5.62
CA GLN A 37 -4.02 23.65 6.56
C GLN A 37 -4.49 22.28 6.03
N ALA A 38 -5.71 22.22 5.48
CA ALA A 38 -6.25 20.98 4.90
C ALA A 38 -5.45 20.54 3.67
N ARG A 39 -4.97 21.48 2.84
CA ARG A 39 -4.11 21.16 1.68
C ARG A 39 -2.77 20.57 2.12
N TYR A 40 -2.12 21.16 3.13
CA TYR A 40 -0.86 20.64 3.67
C TYR A 40 -1.03 19.26 4.31
N ALA A 41 -2.04 19.08 5.17
CA ALA A 41 -2.31 17.81 5.84
C ALA A 41 -2.49 16.67 4.82
N LYS A 42 -3.25 16.90 3.74
CA LYS A 42 -3.45 15.89 2.69
C LYS A 42 -2.18 15.56 1.92
N ARG A 43 -1.30 16.54 1.69
CA ARG A 43 0.00 16.26 1.04
C ARG A 43 0.84 15.35 1.92
N ILE A 44 0.94 15.65 3.22
CA ILE A 44 1.68 14.82 4.18
C ILE A 44 1.09 13.40 4.21
N VAL A 45 -0.21 13.28 4.46
CA VAL A 45 -0.90 11.99 4.54
C VAL A 45 -0.77 11.21 3.22
N GLY A 46 -0.97 11.87 2.08
CA GLY A 46 -0.81 11.28 0.76
C GLY A 46 0.60 10.76 0.51
N THR A 47 1.63 11.54 0.86
CA THR A 47 3.03 11.11 0.72
C THR A 47 3.39 9.94 1.65
N MET A 48 2.88 9.94 2.89
CA MET A 48 3.09 8.82 3.83
C MET A 48 2.41 7.54 3.35
N LEU A 49 1.18 7.63 2.84
CA LEU A 49 0.47 6.50 2.26
C LEU A 49 1.17 5.96 0.99
N ALA A 50 1.67 6.85 0.13
CA ALA A 50 2.42 6.45 -1.05
C ALA A 50 3.74 5.75 -0.68
N ALA A 51 4.47 6.29 0.31
CA ALA A 51 5.69 5.66 0.82
C ALA A 51 5.41 4.28 1.42
N LEU A 52 4.33 4.15 2.20
CA LEU A 52 3.89 2.87 2.74
C LEU A 52 3.60 1.85 1.64
N ALA A 53 2.88 2.27 0.59
CA ALA A 53 2.57 1.42 -0.56
C ALA A 53 3.83 0.92 -1.27
N ILE A 54 4.81 1.81 -1.51
CA ILE A 54 6.07 1.46 -2.15
C ILE A 54 6.88 0.48 -1.29
N ILE A 55 7.04 0.77 0.00
CA ILE A 55 7.83 -0.07 0.92
C ILE A 55 7.23 -1.47 1.03
N LEU A 56 5.92 -1.56 1.29
CA LEU A 56 5.25 -2.85 1.42
C LEU A 56 5.20 -3.61 0.09
N GLY A 57 5.01 -2.91 -1.03
CA GLY A 57 5.06 -3.52 -2.37
C GLY A 57 6.44 -4.11 -2.68
N GLY A 58 7.52 -3.40 -2.33
CA GLY A 58 8.89 -3.89 -2.49
C GLY A 58 9.17 -5.14 -1.64
N PHE A 59 8.74 -5.15 -0.38
CA PHE A 59 8.87 -6.33 0.47
C PHE A 59 8.01 -7.51 0.02
N ALA A 60 6.77 -7.25 -0.41
CA ALA A 60 5.89 -8.28 -0.96
C ALA A 60 6.52 -8.94 -2.19
N TRP A 61 7.11 -8.14 -3.07
CA TRP A 61 7.84 -8.63 -4.24
C TRP A 61 9.05 -9.48 -3.83
N ALA A 62 9.90 -8.99 -2.93
CA ALA A 62 11.08 -9.72 -2.47
C ALA A 62 10.70 -11.10 -1.88
N LEU A 63 9.72 -11.13 -0.96
CA LEU A 63 9.24 -12.37 -0.34
C LEU A 63 8.64 -13.33 -1.36
N TRP A 64 7.88 -12.81 -2.33
CA TRP A 64 7.34 -13.63 -3.41
C TRP A 64 8.47 -14.25 -4.25
N THR A 65 9.49 -13.48 -4.65
CA THR A 65 10.61 -14.02 -5.44
C THR A 65 11.40 -15.08 -4.67
N TRP A 66 11.66 -14.87 -3.38
CA TRP A 66 12.38 -15.85 -2.56
C TRP A 66 11.57 -17.12 -2.32
N SER A 67 10.25 -17.01 -2.17
CA SER A 67 9.36 -18.16 -2.02
C SER A 67 9.25 -19.02 -3.28
N ASN A 68 9.58 -18.49 -4.47
CA ASN A 68 9.52 -19.21 -5.75
C ASN A 68 10.91 -19.55 -6.32
N ALA A 69 11.99 -19.12 -5.68
CA ALA A 69 13.36 -19.40 -6.09
C ALA A 69 13.91 -20.74 -5.54
N ILE A 70 13.08 -21.50 -4.80
CA ILE A 70 13.36 -22.82 -4.24
C ILE A 70 12.55 -23.86 -5.01
#